data_AF-E5AV40-F1
#
_entry.id   AF-E5AV40-F1
#
_cell.length_a   1.000
_cell.length_b   1.000
_cell.length_c   1.000
_cell.angle_alpha   90.00
_cell.angle_beta   90.00
_cell.angle_gamma   90.00
#
_symmetry.space_group_name_H-M   'P 1'
#
loop_
_entity.id
_entity.type
_entity.pdbx_description
1 polymer ?
#
loop_
_entity_poly.entity_id
_entity_poly.type
_entity_poly.pdbx_seq_one_letter_code
_entity_poly.pdbx_strand_id
1 'polypeptide(L)'
;MLSLPMDFDLNAALNDYQAYTCALEARPTPAASAPPPPQLPSAAWANPPAKRPTTYQDLPSEVIARIGDYVPVQDVMSFATVDRRTYYAMQTRRLVHSYWQRAKQAVTFESINRLLDEMDGTLADPAQHAEPLDALCQRLRALHSADRGDVFKRLFAAAQRIPQDGVQIQKALLLMHRDFTYERERIELFDFAYTLAEQREPGQDNVWPELALGLSNFSPDTPETPHFAQWYYAILARLPSLSVAEQAQIIPTLARLLSKFRQPDSRISELYTLLHDYALRLPPSHQGASVGALASYVWRFPEAEQPARYTQMRDWALSLPDDQWGIALQRLPEGLGSFSPKRQAQELALLERYLGRVPTAQRTQAAVGLIRSIYFINDTLAKRGWQQGLSLLNGAGEDALWEVLTELRANGMLCRRSNRQWKVAMGEITRFMKANQFSKPAQARIQDSAAWLRSEPD
;
A
#
# COMPACT_ATOMS: atom_id res chain seq x y z
N MET A 1 27.47 21.58 -2.73
CA MET A 1 27.10 21.45 -1.30
C MET A 1 26.04 20.36 -1.23
N LEU A 2 26.45 19.19 -0.73
CA LEU A 2 25.70 17.93 -0.74
C LEU A 2 24.93 17.76 0.56
N SER A 3 23.66 17.37 0.47
CA SER A 3 22.86 16.80 1.57
C SER A 3 22.39 15.41 1.15
N LEU A 4 22.88 14.40 1.87
CA LEU A 4 22.62 12.97 1.69
C LEU A 4 21.23 12.56 2.22
N PRO A 5 20.51 11.62 1.59
CA PRO A 5 19.53 10.78 2.27
C PRO A 5 20.22 9.57 2.91
N MET A 6 19.80 9.24 4.12
CA MET A 6 20.31 8.15 4.94
C MET A 6 19.51 6.89 4.61
N ASP A 7 20.08 5.98 3.81
CA ASP A 7 19.55 4.63 3.62
C ASP A 7 19.88 3.80 4.86
N PHE A 8 18.84 3.36 5.57
CA PHE A 8 18.99 2.46 6.72
C PHE A 8 18.95 1.01 6.21
N ASP A 9 20.12 0.47 5.87
CA ASP A 9 20.27 -0.94 5.47
C ASP A 9 20.44 -1.83 6.70
N LEU A 10 19.36 -2.54 7.06
CA LEU A 10 19.31 -3.47 8.19
C LEU A 10 20.27 -4.67 8.01
N ASN A 11 20.65 -5.02 6.78
CA ASN A 11 21.60 -6.10 6.51
C ASN A 11 23.06 -5.65 6.68
N ALA A 12 23.35 -4.36 6.52
CA ALA A 12 24.67 -3.80 6.80
C ALA A 12 24.98 -3.78 8.31
N ALA A 13 23.95 -3.57 9.15
CA ALA A 13 24.10 -3.59 10.61
C ALA A 13 24.29 -5.00 11.21
N LEU A 14 23.95 -6.06 10.47
CA LEU A 14 24.05 -7.45 10.93
C LEU A 14 25.32 -8.18 10.47
N ASN A 15 26.05 -7.65 9.49
CA ASN A 15 27.29 -8.25 9.00
C ASN A 15 28.54 -7.95 9.85
N ASP A 16 28.41 -7.19 10.95
CA ASP A 16 29.49 -6.93 11.90
C ASP A 16 29.86 -8.14 12.79
N TYR A 17 29.22 -9.29 12.56
CA TYR A 17 29.47 -10.53 13.30
C TYR A 17 30.91 -11.08 13.11
N GLN A 18 31.59 -10.75 12.00
CA GLN A 18 33.00 -11.14 11.78
C GLN A 18 34.01 -10.25 12.52
N ALA A 19 33.67 -9.00 12.85
CA ALA A 19 34.56 -8.10 13.58
C ALA A 19 34.70 -8.50 15.07
N TYR A 20 33.66 -9.14 15.63
CA TYR A 20 33.64 -9.57 17.03
C TYR A 20 34.53 -10.80 17.30
N THR A 21 34.74 -11.65 16.29
CA THR A 21 35.55 -12.89 16.44
C THR A 21 37.05 -12.60 16.43
N CYS A 22 37.51 -11.57 15.72
CA CYS A 22 38.95 -11.21 15.67
C CYS A 22 39.46 -10.49 16.93
N ALA A 23 38.58 -9.96 17.79
CA ALA A 23 38.98 -9.23 18.99
C ALA A 23 39.23 -10.13 20.22
N LEU A 24 38.91 -11.43 20.15
CA LEU A 24 39.08 -12.38 21.26
C LEU A 24 40.42 -13.14 21.25
N GLU A 25 41.18 -13.13 20.14
CA GLU A 25 42.43 -13.89 20.00
C GLU A 25 43.71 -13.10 20.33
N ALA A 26 43.66 -11.77 20.44
CA ALA A 26 44.84 -10.96 20.74
C ALA A 26 45.05 -10.77 22.25
N ARG A 27 45.44 -11.84 22.96
CA ARG A 27 46.11 -11.69 24.27
C ARG A 27 47.57 -11.27 24.02
N PRO A 28 48.07 -10.17 24.60
CA PRO A 28 49.50 -9.87 24.54
C PRO A 28 50.27 -10.82 25.44
N THR A 29 51.19 -11.58 24.85
CA THR A 29 52.27 -12.27 25.55
C THR A 29 53.17 -11.22 26.21
N PRO A 30 53.40 -11.23 27.54
CA PRO A 30 54.33 -10.28 28.15
C PRO A 30 55.76 -10.75 27.90
N ALA A 31 56.49 -10.01 27.07
CA ALA A 31 57.93 -10.10 26.97
C ALA A 31 58.56 -8.93 27.73
N ALA A 32 59.38 -9.22 28.75
CA ALA A 32 60.64 -8.51 29.01
C ALA A 32 61.41 -9.16 30.17
N SER A 33 62.67 -9.52 29.92
CA SER A 33 63.69 -9.70 30.96
C SER A 33 64.24 -8.34 31.38
N ALA A 34 64.07 -7.96 32.66
CA ALA A 34 64.96 -7.10 33.47
C ALA A 34 64.45 -7.03 34.95
N PRO A 35 65.31 -6.79 35.95
CA PRO A 35 65.26 -7.37 37.31
C PRO A 35 64.34 -6.64 38.32
N PRO A 36 64.04 -7.24 39.50
CA PRO A 36 62.99 -6.74 40.39
C PRO A 36 63.48 -5.61 41.31
N PRO A 37 62.67 -4.57 41.58
CA PRO A 37 62.84 -3.72 42.74
C PRO A 37 62.12 -4.30 43.98
N PRO A 38 62.57 -3.95 45.19
CA PRO A 38 62.24 -4.65 46.43
C PRO A 38 60.80 -4.42 46.90
N GLN A 39 60.21 -5.46 47.48
CA GLN A 39 58.94 -5.38 48.22
C GLN A 39 59.09 -4.52 49.48
N LEU A 40 58.12 -3.63 49.69
CA LEU A 40 57.80 -2.96 50.97
C LEU A 40 56.25 -2.82 51.06
N PRO A 41 55.67 -2.69 52.26
CA PRO A 41 54.57 -3.54 52.69
C PRO A 41 53.19 -2.91 52.50
N SER A 42 52.20 -3.80 52.48
CA SER A 42 50.78 -3.60 52.72
C SER A 42 50.44 -2.40 53.63
N ALA A 43 49.62 -1.46 53.13
CA ALA A 43 48.46 -0.93 53.84
C ALA A 43 47.75 0.17 53.02
N ALA A 44 46.50 -0.10 52.64
CA ALA A 44 45.44 0.84 52.22
C ALA A 44 45.82 1.72 51.00
N TRP A 45 44.95 2.00 50.03
CA TRP A 45 43.68 2.70 50.15
C TRP A 45 42.81 2.17 49.02
N ALA A 46 41.60 1.73 49.36
CA ALA A 46 40.61 1.29 48.40
C ALA A 46 40.21 2.47 47.50
N ASN A 47 40.72 2.48 46.27
CA ASN A 47 40.18 3.32 45.20
C ASN A 47 38.76 2.81 44.84
N PRO A 48 37.77 3.70 44.60
CA PRO A 48 36.47 3.27 44.11
C PRO A 48 36.66 2.56 42.76
N PRO A 49 36.09 1.36 42.54
CA PRO A 49 36.32 0.61 41.33
C PRO A 49 35.78 1.42 40.14
N ALA A 50 36.64 1.59 39.12
CA ALA A 50 36.30 2.18 37.85
C ALA A 50 34.99 1.58 37.32
N LYS A 51 34.05 2.44 36.92
CA LYS A 51 32.75 2.05 36.34
C LYS A 51 32.98 1.11 35.16
N ARG A 52 32.81 -0.20 35.38
CA ARG A 52 32.78 -1.21 34.33
C ARG A 52 31.69 -0.81 33.31
N PRO A 53 31.95 -0.92 31.99
CA PRO A 53 30.91 -0.73 30.99
C PRO A 53 29.74 -1.68 31.25
N THR A 54 28.52 -1.16 31.29
CA THR A 54 27.30 -1.96 31.41
C THR A 54 27.19 -2.90 30.21
N THR A 55 27.09 -4.19 30.48
CA THR A 55 26.88 -5.25 29.48
C THR A 55 25.44 -5.74 29.51
N TYR A 56 25.02 -6.57 28.53
CA TYR A 56 23.69 -7.18 28.51
C TYR A 56 23.33 -7.89 29.83
N GLN A 57 24.32 -8.55 30.45
CA GLN A 57 24.15 -9.27 31.71
C GLN A 57 23.77 -8.34 32.87
N ASP A 58 24.11 -7.06 32.76
CA ASP A 58 23.87 -6.04 33.79
C ASP A 58 22.49 -5.35 33.62
N LEU A 59 21.77 -5.60 32.52
CA LEU A 59 20.46 -4.98 32.26
C LEU A 59 19.38 -5.54 33.20
N PRO A 60 18.50 -4.73 33.82
CA PRO A 60 17.33 -5.17 34.56
C PRO A 60 16.36 -6.02 33.72
N SER A 61 15.57 -6.90 34.35
CA SER A 61 14.66 -7.80 33.62
C SER A 61 13.53 -7.02 32.92
N GLU A 62 13.16 -5.88 33.48
CA GLU A 62 12.18 -4.94 32.94
C GLU A 62 12.70 -4.29 31.66
N VAL A 63 14.01 -4.01 31.58
CA VAL A 63 14.64 -3.48 30.36
C VAL A 63 14.69 -4.57 29.29
N ILE A 64 15.00 -5.81 29.67
CA ILE A 64 14.98 -6.95 28.74
C ILE A 64 13.56 -7.20 28.20
N ALA A 65 12.54 -7.14 29.05
CA ALA A 65 11.13 -7.25 28.65
C ALA A 65 10.74 -6.13 27.67
N ARG A 66 11.12 -4.88 27.97
CA ARG A 66 10.87 -3.73 27.10
C ARG A 66 11.58 -3.82 25.75
N ILE A 67 12.80 -4.35 25.72
CA ILE A 67 13.48 -4.67 24.45
C ILE A 67 12.66 -5.72 23.69
N GLY A 68 12.17 -6.73 24.41
CA GLY A 68 11.28 -7.78 23.91
C GLY A 68 10.00 -7.30 23.23
N ASP A 69 9.43 -6.18 23.68
CA ASP A 69 8.23 -5.57 23.08
C ASP A 69 8.50 -5.07 21.66
N TYR A 70 9.75 -4.75 21.32
CA TYR A 70 10.18 -4.34 19.97
C TYR A 70 10.73 -5.50 19.13
N VAL A 71 10.85 -6.71 19.69
CA VAL A 71 11.32 -7.88 18.94
C VAL A 71 10.18 -8.37 18.02
N PRO A 72 10.42 -8.52 16.71
CA PRO A 72 9.44 -9.09 15.79
C PRO A 72 8.99 -10.47 16.27
N VAL A 73 7.68 -10.77 16.18
CA VAL A 73 7.11 -12.01 16.71
C VAL A 73 7.86 -13.28 16.29
N GLN A 74 8.33 -13.33 15.05
CA GLN A 74 9.09 -14.45 14.48
C GLN A 74 10.43 -14.73 15.17
N ASP A 75 11.04 -13.70 15.79
CA ASP A 75 12.36 -13.76 16.42
C ASP A 75 12.27 -13.86 17.95
N VAL A 76 11.06 -13.79 18.51
CA VAL A 76 10.81 -13.85 19.96
C VAL A 76 11.44 -15.08 20.60
N MET A 77 11.38 -16.24 19.96
CA MET A 77 11.97 -17.46 20.51
C MET A 77 13.50 -17.45 20.47
N SER A 78 14.09 -16.92 19.39
CA SER A 78 15.54 -16.77 19.27
C SER A 78 16.10 -15.82 20.33
N PHE A 79 15.39 -14.71 20.61
CA PHE A 79 15.78 -13.79 21.67
C PHE A 79 15.55 -14.37 23.07
N ALA A 80 14.42 -15.06 23.29
CA ALA A 80 14.08 -15.64 24.58
C ALA A 80 15.05 -16.75 25.04
N THR A 81 15.75 -17.41 24.12
CA THR A 81 16.66 -18.52 24.45
C THR A 81 18.10 -18.08 24.71
N VAL A 82 18.40 -16.77 24.64
CA VAL A 82 19.75 -16.21 24.89
C VAL A 82 20.28 -16.63 26.27
N ASP A 83 19.46 -16.49 27.31
CA ASP A 83 19.74 -17.03 28.63
C ASP A 83 18.45 -17.28 29.44
N ARG A 84 18.61 -17.90 30.62
CA ARG A 84 17.50 -18.22 31.52
C ARG A 84 16.74 -16.98 32.00
N ARG A 85 17.42 -15.85 32.23
CA ARG A 85 16.80 -14.63 32.73
C ARG A 85 15.93 -14.00 31.64
N THR A 86 16.44 -13.91 30.42
CA THR A 86 15.73 -13.42 29.25
C THR A 86 14.51 -14.28 28.94
N TYR A 87 14.63 -15.60 29.08
CA TYR A 87 13.52 -16.52 28.91
C TYR A 87 12.31 -16.22 29.81
N TYR A 88 12.56 -15.86 31.08
CA TYR A 88 11.51 -15.49 32.02
C TYR A 88 11.04 -14.04 31.82
N ALA A 89 11.95 -13.09 31.56
CA ALA A 89 11.59 -11.71 31.26
C ALA A 89 10.68 -11.60 30.03
N MET A 90 10.85 -12.50 29.06
CA MET A 90 10.07 -12.59 27.82
C MET A 90 8.74 -13.36 27.95
N GLN A 91 8.31 -13.75 29.15
CA GLN A 91 7.15 -14.64 29.33
C GLN A 91 5.91 -14.19 28.54
N THR A 92 5.55 -12.90 28.63
CA THR A 92 4.40 -12.33 27.95
C THR A 92 4.53 -12.37 26.42
N ARG A 93 5.66 -11.91 25.87
CA ARG A 93 5.90 -11.96 24.41
C ARG A 93 5.95 -13.39 23.87
N ARG A 94 6.49 -14.34 24.65
CA ARG A 94 6.48 -15.76 24.27
C ARG A 94 5.08 -16.35 24.23
N LEU A 95 4.19 -15.91 25.13
CA LEU A 95 2.78 -16.28 25.09
C LEU A 95 2.14 -15.77 23.78
N VAL A 96 2.37 -14.51 23.41
CA VAL A 96 1.91 -13.95 22.12
C VAL A 96 2.44 -14.77 20.94
N HIS A 97 3.74 -15.07 20.91
CA HIS A 97 4.34 -15.92 19.88
C HIS A 97 3.67 -17.30 19.78
N SER A 98 3.31 -17.91 20.92
CA SER A 98 2.62 -19.20 20.90
C SER A 98 1.24 -19.13 20.24
N TYR A 99 0.47 -18.07 20.49
CA TYR A 99 -0.82 -17.83 19.82
C TYR A 99 -0.62 -17.50 18.34
N TRP A 100 0.39 -16.70 17.99
CA TRP A 100 0.74 -16.42 16.60
C TRP A 100 1.09 -17.68 15.81
N GLN A 101 1.90 -18.59 16.38
CA GLN A 101 2.21 -19.88 15.75
C GLN A 101 0.97 -20.75 15.55
N ARG A 102 0.09 -20.81 16.56
CA ARG A 102 -1.17 -21.56 16.47
C ARG A 102 -2.13 -20.95 15.46
N ALA A 103 -2.22 -19.62 15.38
CA ALA A 103 -2.98 -18.89 14.37
C ALA A 103 -2.52 -19.28 12.96
N LYS A 104 -1.21 -19.38 12.74
CA LYS A 104 -0.65 -19.86 11.47
C LYS A 104 -0.99 -21.31 11.16
N GLN A 105 -1.47 -22.11 12.09
CA GLN A 105 -1.82 -23.52 11.85
C GLN A 105 -3.35 -23.74 11.86
N ALA A 106 -4.14 -22.72 12.19
CA ALA A 106 -5.58 -22.82 12.25
C ALA A 106 -6.18 -22.86 10.83
N VAL A 107 -6.87 -23.95 10.51
CA VAL A 107 -7.44 -24.22 9.17
C VAL A 107 -8.93 -24.55 9.19
N THR A 108 -9.56 -24.59 10.37
CA THR A 108 -11.00 -24.84 10.51
C THR A 108 -11.68 -23.72 11.28
N PHE A 109 -12.96 -23.50 11.01
CA PHE A 109 -13.83 -22.59 11.78
C PHE A 109 -13.70 -22.78 13.29
N GLU A 110 -13.82 -24.03 13.75
CA GLU A 110 -13.75 -24.36 15.18
C GLU A 110 -12.37 -24.04 15.77
N SER A 111 -11.29 -24.35 15.05
CA SER A 111 -9.92 -24.07 15.52
C SER A 111 -9.67 -22.57 15.68
N ILE A 112 -10.17 -21.75 14.75
CA ILE A 112 -10.02 -20.30 14.79
C ILE A 112 -10.85 -19.72 15.93
N ASN A 113 -12.12 -20.14 16.05
CA ASN A 113 -13.00 -19.67 17.12
C ASN A 113 -12.46 -20.00 18.50
N ARG A 114 -12.00 -21.24 18.69
CA ARG A 114 -11.37 -21.66 19.94
C ARG A 114 -10.14 -20.83 20.25
N LEU A 115 -9.31 -20.54 19.24
CA LEU A 115 -8.12 -19.71 19.44
C LEU A 115 -8.49 -18.27 19.83
N LEU A 116 -9.52 -17.70 19.21
CA LEU A 116 -10.03 -16.37 19.57
C LEU A 116 -10.57 -16.32 21.00
N ASP A 117 -11.35 -17.33 21.41
CA ASP A 117 -11.85 -17.46 22.78
C ASP A 117 -10.72 -17.61 23.80
N GLU A 118 -9.72 -18.44 23.50
CA GLU A 118 -8.56 -18.62 24.37
C GLU A 118 -7.72 -17.34 24.49
N MET A 119 -7.54 -16.60 23.38
CA MET A 119 -6.84 -15.31 23.40
C MET A 119 -7.56 -14.30 24.29
N ASP A 120 -8.87 -14.14 24.11
CA ASP A 120 -9.71 -13.21 24.90
C ASP A 120 -9.67 -13.52 26.41
N GLY A 121 -9.49 -14.80 26.80
CA GLY A 121 -9.37 -15.21 28.21
C GLY A 121 -7.95 -15.16 28.80
N THR A 122 -6.90 -15.09 27.96
CA THR A 122 -5.51 -15.28 28.40
C THR A 122 -4.64 -14.04 28.21
N LEU A 123 -4.83 -13.31 27.11
CA LEU A 123 -4.07 -12.11 26.82
C LEU A 123 -4.70 -10.92 27.55
N ALA A 124 -3.95 -10.33 28.47
CA ALA A 124 -4.47 -9.28 29.36
C ALA A 124 -4.52 -7.90 28.71
N ASP A 125 -3.63 -7.64 27.74
CA ASP A 125 -3.56 -6.36 27.02
C ASP A 125 -4.09 -6.55 25.59
N PRO A 126 -5.11 -5.77 25.15
CA PRO A 126 -5.62 -5.82 23.78
C PRO A 126 -4.55 -5.69 22.70
N ALA A 127 -3.46 -4.95 22.92
CA ALA A 127 -2.36 -4.82 21.96
C ALA A 127 -1.69 -6.18 21.65
N GLN A 128 -1.70 -7.12 22.59
CA GLN A 128 -1.14 -8.47 22.42
C GLN A 128 -1.90 -9.31 21.39
N HIS A 129 -3.13 -8.92 21.04
CA HIS A 129 -3.95 -9.62 20.06
C HIS A 129 -3.55 -9.29 18.62
N ALA A 130 -2.80 -8.21 18.37
CA ALA A 130 -2.55 -7.71 17.03
C ALA A 130 -1.85 -8.75 16.14
N GLU A 131 -0.69 -9.27 16.56
CA GLU A 131 0.10 -10.21 15.75
C GLU A 131 -0.64 -11.54 15.52
N PRO A 132 -1.26 -12.19 16.53
CA PRO A 132 -2.03 -13.40 16.29
C PRO A 132 -3.28 -13.17 15.42
N LEU A 133 -3.98 -12.03 15.57
CA LEU A 133 -5.13 -11.71 14.71
C LEU A 133 -4.71 -11.48 13.26
N ASP A 134 -3.60 -10.77 13.00
CA ASP A 134 -3.08 -10.60 11.64
C ASP A 134 -2.78 -11.96 11.00
N ALA A 135 -2.13 -12.87 11.74
CA ALA A 135 -1.87 -14.23 11.27
C ALA A 135 -3.16 -15.02 10.97
N LEU A 136 -4.22 -14.84 11.77
CA LEU A 136 -5.54 -15.44 11.49
C LEU A 136 -6.19 -14.84 10.24
N CYS A 137 -6.05 -13.54 10.00
CA CYS A 137 -6.60 -12.89 8.80
C CYS A 137 -5.99 -13.50 7.53
N GLN A 138 -4.69 -13.79 7.52
CA GLN A 138 -4.02 -14.47 6.41
C GLN A 138 -4.58 -15.88 6.14
N ARG A 139 -5.17 -16.53 7.16
CA ARG A 139 -5.79 -17.86 7.04
C ARG A 139 -7.23 -17.84 6.55
N LEU A 140 -7.91 -16.70 6.60
CA LEU A 140 -9.31 -16.59 6.18
C LEU A 140 -9.53 -17.11 4.74
N ARG A 141 -8.58 -16.87 3.82
CA ARG A 141 -8.65 -17.38 2.43
C ARG A 141 -8.59 -18.90 2.31
N ALA A 142 -7.95 -19.57 3.27
CA ALA A 142 -7.76 -21.01 3.26
C ALA A 142 -8.98 -21.78 3.80
N LEU A 143 -9.93 -21.09 4.45
CA LEU A 143 -11.13 -21.71 4.99
C LEU A 143 -12.13 -22.12 3.90
N HIS A 144 -13.01 -23.04 4.25
CA HIS A 144 -14.16 -23.38 3.42
C HIS A 144 -15.11 -22.18 3.30
N SER A 145 -15.69 -21.94 2.12
CA SER A 145 -16.49 -20.74 1.83
C SER A 145 -17.62 -20.50 2.83
N ALA A 146 -18.32 -21.57 3.22
CA ALA A 146 -19.43 -21.52 4.19
C ALA A 146 -19.07 -20.89 5.55
N ASP A 147 -17.81 -20.97 5.97
CA ASP A 147 -17.36 -20.51 7.30
C ASP A 147 -16.70 -19.12 7.26
N ARG A 148 -16.37 -18.62 6.07
CA ARG A 148 -15.54 -17.40 5.92
C ARG A 148 -16.25 -16.16 6.45
N GLY A 149 -17.53 -15.99 6.15
CA GLY A 149 -18.28 -14.80 6.57
C GLY A 149 -18.33 -14.64 8.09
N ASP A 150 -18.56 -15.71 8.83
CA ASP A 150 -18.65 -15.62 10.30
C ASP A 150 -17.28 -15.42 10.96
N VAL A 151 -16.23 -16.06 10.44
CA VAL A 151 -14.86 -15.80 10.90
C VAL A 151 -14.45 -14.36 10.60
N PHE A 152 -14.79 -13.84 9.42
CA PHE A 152 -14.55 -12.44 9.08
C PHE A 152 -15.16 -11.50 10.10
N LYS A 153 -16.46 -11.63 10.40
CA LYS A 153 -17.15 -10.75 11.36
C LYS A 153 -16.48 -10.82 12.73
N ARG A 154 -16.10 -12.02 13.16
CA ARG A 154 -15.46 -12.23 14.46
C ARG A 154 -14.07 -11.61 14.53
N LEU A 155 -13.24 -11.81 13.51
CA LEU A 155 -11.91 -11.18 13.41
C LEU A 155 -12.02 -9.65 13.34
N PHE A 156 -12.96 -9.14 12.55
CA PHE A 156 -13.19 -7.70 12.40
C PHE A 156 -13.65 -7.05 13.72
N ALA A 157 -14.55 -7.71 14.46
CA ALA A 157 -14.99 -7.27 15.79
C ALA A 157 -13.90 -7.41 16.86
N ALA A 158 -13.06 -8.44 16.79
CA ALA A 158 -11.91 -8.59 17.69
C ALA A 158 -10.89 -7.45 17.45
N ALA A 159 -10.60 -7.14 16.18
CA ALA A 159 -9.71 -6.05 15.80
C ALA A 159 -10.22 -4.67 16.27
N GLN A 160 -11.53 -4.45 16.33
CA GLN A 160 -12.12 -3.21 16.86
C GLN A 160 -11.66 -2.89 18.29
N ARG A 161 -11.32 -3.92 19.08
CA ARG A 161 -10.93 -3.78 20.48
C ARG A 161 -9.44 -3.48 20.67
N ILE A 162 -8.64 -3.52 19.59
CA ILE A 162 -7.19 -3.32 19.62
C ILE A 162 -6.86 -1.84 19.38
N PRO A 163 -6.21 -1.15 20.32
CA PRO A 163 -5.73 0.21 20.12
C PRO A 163 -4.71 0.28 18.99
N GLN A 164 -4.79 1.30 18.13
CA GLN A 164 -3.85 1.64 17.05
C GLN A 164 -3.79 0.60 15.90
N ASP A 165 -3.46 -0.65 16.19
CA ASP A 165 -3.24 -1.71 15.18
C ASP A 165 -4.54 -2.33 14.66
N GLY A 166 -5.60 -2.27 15.47
CA GLY A 166 -6.90 -2.85 15.14
C GLY A 166 -7.49 -2.33 13.83
N VAL A 167 -7.29 -1.03 13.56
CA VAL A 167 -7.78 -0.41 12.32
C VAL A 167 -7.07 -0.98 11.10
N GLN A 168 -5.75 -1.18 11.16
CA GLN A 168 -5.00 -1.72 10.03
C GLN A 168 -5.42 -3.15 9.71
N ILE A 169 -5.70 -3.96 10.72
CA ILE A 169 -6.24 -5.31 10.56
C ILE A 169 -7.62 -5.27 9.87
N GLN A 170 -8.50 -4.37 10.30
CA GLN A 170 -9.82 -4.21 9.66
C GLN A 170 -9.73 -3.71 8.22
N LYS A 171 -8.81 -2.79 7.92
CA LYS A 171 -8.53 -2.33 6.56
C LYS A 171 -8.08 -3.49 5.67
N ALA A 172 -7.15 -4.31 6.15
CA ALA A 172 -6.68 -5.49 5.44
C ALA A 172 -7.83 -6.48 5.19
N LEU A 173 -8.68 -6.72 6.19
CA LEU A 173 -9.88 -7.56 6.04
C LEU A 173 -10.83 -7.01 4.97
N LEU A 174 -11.13 -5.71 4.96
CA LEU A 174 -12.00 -5.10 3.95
C LEU A 174 -11.46 -5.25 2.52
N LEU A 175 -10.13 -5.29 2.34
CA LEU A 175 -9.54 -5.56 1.02
C LEU A 175 -9.77 -7.00 0.55
N MET A 176 -10.08 -7.93 1.46
CA MET A 176 -10.42 -9.32 1.16
C MET A 176 -11.88 -9.51 0.71
N HIS A 177 -12.71 -8.45 0.68
CA HIS A 177 -14.12 -8.56 0.28
C HIS A 177 -14.33 -9.20 -1.10
N ARG A 178 -13.39 -8.98 -2.02
CA ARG A 178 -13.41 -9.56 -3.37
C ARG A 178 -13.19 -11.08 -3.39
N ASP A 179 -12.65 -11.64 -2.30
CA ASP A 179 -12.31 -13.06 -2.17
C ASP A 179 -13.54 -13.91 -1.77
N PHE A 180 -14.68 -13.27 -1.50
CA PHE A 180 -15.95 -13.92 -1.19
C PHE A 180 -16.78 -14.14 -2.46
N THR A 181 -17.21 -15.39 -2.66
CA THR A 181 -17.83 -15.85 -3.92
C THR A 181 -19.23 -15.28 -4.13
N TYR A 182 -20.04 -15.16 -3.07
CA TYR A 182 -21.45 -14.80 -3.17
C TYR A 182 -21.68 -13.32 -2.89
N GLU A 183 -22.44 -12.64 -3.76
CA GLU A 183 -22.76 -11.22 -3.57
C GLU A 183 -23.56 -10.98 -2.29
N ARG A 184 -24.48 -11.87 -1.93
CA ARG A 184 -25.25 -11.77 -0.68
C ARG A 184 -24.35 -11.74 0.57
N GLU A 185 -23.33 -12.58 0.60
CA GLU A 185 -22.35 -12.62 1.70
C GLU A 185 -21.56 -11.30 1.73
N ARG A 186 -21.11 -10.81 0.57
CA ARG A 186 -20.43 -9.50 0.49
C ARG A 186 -21.32 -8.34 0.96
N ILE A 187 -22.62 -8.36 0.66
CA ILE A 187 -23.58 -7.34 1.14
C ILE A 187 -23.63 -7.36 2.68
N GLU A 188 -23.81 -8.54 3.26
CA GLU A 188 -23.90 -8.72 4.72
C GLU A 188 -22.62 -8.28 5.45
N LEU A 189 -21.45 -8.64 4.91
CA LEU A 189 -20.15 -8.24 5.48
C LEU A 189 -19.90 -6.73 5.33
N PHE A 190 -20.39 -6.12 4.25
CA PHE A 190 -20.33 -4.67 4.07
C PHE A 190 -21.16 -3.95 5.13
N ASP A 191 -22.42 -4.34 5.30
CA ASP A 191 -23.32 -3.74 6.28
C ASP A 191 -22.77 -3.88 7.70
N PHE A 192 -22.20 -5.04 8.01
CA PHE A 192 -21.54 -5.28 9.28
C PHE A 192 -20.36 -4.32 9.51
N ALA A 193 -19.44 -4.21 8.54
CA ALA A 193 -18.29 -3.34 8.65
C ALA A 193 -18.67 -1.85 8.65
N TYR A 194 -19.67 -1.47 7.86
CA TYR A 194 -20.24 -0.12 7.85
C TYR A 194 -20.79 0.26 9.23
N THR A 195 -21.60 -0.61 9.84
CA THR A 195 -22.19 -0.38 11.16
C THR A 195 -21.12 -0.17 12.23
N LEU A 196 -20.03 -0.96 12.20
CA LEU A 196 -18.91 -0.79 13.13
C LEU A 196 -18.10 0.48 12.86
N ALA A 197 -17.95 0.88 11.58
CA ALA A 197 -17.30 2.14 11.23
C ALA A 197 -18.09 3.35 11.73
N GLU A 198 -19.43 3.30 11.70
CA GLU A 198 -20.30 4.36 12.21
C GLU A 198 -20.20 4.57 13.72
N GLN A 199 -19.80 3.56 14.48
CA GLN A 199 -19.64 3.65 15.93
C GLN A 199 -18.37 4.40 16.36
N ARG A 200 -17.51 4.80 15.41
CA ARG A 200 -16.26 5.51 15.71
C ARG A 200 -16.49 7.00 15.85
N GLU A 201 -15.80 7.60 16.82
CA GLU A 201 -15.84 9.04 17.05
C GLU A 201 -15.10 9.80 15.94
N PRO A 202 -15.51 11.04 15.62
CA PRO A 202 -14.78 11.89 14.68
C PRO A 202 -13.32 12.07 15.09
N GLY A 203 -12.40 11.91 14.13
CA GLY A 203 -10.97 12.07 14.35
C GLY A 203 -10.23 10.81 14.84
N GLN A 204 -10.93 9.70 15.09
CA GLN A 204 -10.30 8.39 15.24
C GLN A 204 -9.93 7.83 13.86
N ASP A 205 -8.83 7.07 13.82
CA ASP A 205 -8.49 6.24 12.66
C ASP A 205 -9.71 5.39 12.28
N ASN A 206 -10.04 5.33 10.99
CA ASN A 206 -11.23 4.64 10.51
C ASN A 206 -10.96 3.87 9.21
N VAL A 207 -12.02 3.24 8.72
CA VAL A 207 -12.01 2.33 7.56
C VAL A 207 -12.84 2.88 6.39
N TRP A 208 -13.19 4.17 6.41
CA TRP A 208 -14.06 4.77 5.39
C TRP A 208 -13.45 4.71 3.98
N PRO A 209 -12.14 4.95 3.77
CA PRO A 209 -11.53 4.77 2.45
C PRO A 209 -11.65 3.34 1.92
N GLU A 210 -11.45 2.34 2.77
CA GLU A 210 -11.53 0.93 2.41
C GLU A 210 -12.97 0.48 2.14
N LEU A 211 -13.95 1.00 2.89
CA LEU A 211 -15.38 0.83 2.59
C LEU A 211 -15.76 1.45 1.25
N ALA A 212 -15.30 2.67 0.96
CA ALA A 212 -15.52 3.32 -0.33
C ALA A 212 -14.91 2.50 -1.49
N LEU A 213 -13.72 1.94 -1.28
CA LEU A 213 -13.10 1.03 -2.24
C LEU A 213 -13.91 -0.26 -2.40
N GLY A 214 -14.42 -0.81 -1.30
CA GLY A 214 -15.26 -2.01 -1.24
C GLY A 214 -16.53 -1.89 -2.09
N LEU A 215 -17.10 -0.69 -2.23
CA LEU A 215 -18.23 -0.45 -3.14
C LEU A 215 -17.95 -0.82 -4.60
N SER A 216 -16.67 -0.82 -5.00
CA SER A 216 -16.28 -1.24 -6.34
C SER A 216 -16.48 -2.74 -6.62
N ASN A 217 -16.83 -3.55 -5.60
CA ASN A 217 -17.07 -4.99 -5.74
C ASN A 217 -18.55 -5.35 -6.00
N PHE A 218 -19.51 -4.45 -5.78
CA PHE A 218 -20.94 -4.73 -5.97
C PHE A 218 -21.43 -4.49 -7.40
N SER A 219 -22.47 -5.21 -7.81
CA SER A 219 -23.11 -4.97 -9.09
C SER A 219 -23.75 -3.57 -9.14
N PRO A 220 -23.90 -2.96 -10.33
CA PRO A 220 -24.77 -1.79 -10.52
C PRO A 220 -26.17 -2.03 -9.96
N ASP A 221 -26.81 -1.01 -9.40
CA ASP A 221 -28.18 -1.13 -8.89
C ASP A 221 -29.14 -1.69 -9.94
N THR A 222 -30.08 -2.51 -9.47
CA THR A 222 -31.32 -2.79 -10.19
C THR A 222 -32.49 -2.19 -9.41
N PRO A 223 -33.67 -1.99 -10.03
CA PRO A 223 -34.87 -1.57 -9.30
C PRO A 223 -35.18 -2.44 -8.07
N GLU A 224 -34.75 -3.71 -8.10
CA GLU A 224 -34.95 -4.70 -7.05
C GLU A 224 -33.82 -4.70 -5.99
N THR A 225 -32.63 -4.20 -6.31
CA THR A 225 -31.46 -4.17 -5.42
C THR A 225 -30.73 -2.81 -5.45
N PRO A 226 -31.29 -1.75 -4.82
CA PRO A 226 -30.71 -0.40 -4.83
C PRO A 226 -29.58 -0.19 -3.80
N HIS A 227 -28.92 -1.27 -3.35
CA HIS A 227 -27.95 -1.23 -2.27
C HIS A 227 -26.71 -0.38 -2.59
N PHE A 228 -26.24 -0.41 -3.84
CA PHE A 228 -25.05 0.34 -4.22
C PHE A 228 -25.29 1.86 -4.10
N ALA A 229 -26.38 2.39 -4.65
CA ALA A 229 -26.70 3.81 -4.50
C ALA A 229 -26.86 4.19 -3.03
N GLN A 230 -27.56 3.38 -2.23
CA GLN A 230 -27.77 3.68 -0.80
C GLN A 230 -26.44 3.84 -0.07
N TRP A 231 -25.52 2.88 -0.19
CA TRP A 231 -24.21 3.00 0.44
C TRP A 231 -23.33 4.10 -0.16
N TYR A 232 -23.44 4.35 -1.47
CA TYR A 232 -22.76 5.46 -2.11
C TYR A 232 -23.14 6.80 -1.45
N TYR A 233 -24.45 7.06 -1.31
CA TYR A 233 -24.94 8.27 -0.64
C TYR A 233 -24.54 8.31 0.83
N ALA A 234 -24.57 7.16 1.51
CA ALA A 234 -24.19 7.06 2.92
C ALA A 234 -22.71 7.43 3.14
N ILE A 235 -21.80 6.95 2.29
CA ILE A 235 -20.37 7.35 2.35
C ILE A 235 -20.19 8.81 1.93
N LEU A 236 -20.90 9.26 0.89
CA LEU A 236 -20.84 10.65 0.43
C LEU A 236 -21.25 11.64 1.54
N ALA A 237 -22.29 11.31 2.30
CA ALA A 237 -22.77 12.12 3.42
C ALA A 237 -21.75 12.20 4.57
N ARG A 238 -20.80 11.25 4.67
CA ARG A 238 -19.74 11.27 5.69
C ARG A 238 -18.58 12.18 5.33
N LEU A 239 -18.35 12.50 4.06
CA LEU A 239 -17.19 13.31 3.63
C LEU A 239 -16.93 14.57 4.49
N PRO A 240 -17.94 15.39 4.85
CA PRO A 240 -17.71 16.61 5.63
C PRO A 240 -17.15 16.37 7.04
N SER A 241 -17.37 15.19 7.64
CA SER A 241 -16.89 14.85 8.98
C SER A 241 -15.52 14.18 9.00
N LEU A 242 -14.94 13.90 7.84
CA LEU A 242 -13.66 13.18 7.72
C LEU A 242 -12.47 14.15 7.65
N SER A 243 -11.29 13.63 8.00
CA SER A 243 -10.04 14.38 7.82
C SER A 243 -9.75 14.66 6.34
N VAL A 244 -8.91 15.67 6.07
CA VAL A 244 -8.48 16.00 4.70
C VAL A 244 -7.87 14.80 3.98
N ALA A 245 -7.05 14.00 4.68
CA ALA A 245 -6.39 12.84 4.10
C ALA A 245 -7.41 11.75 3.69
N GLU A 246 -8.45 11.54 4.47
CA GLU A 246 -9.51 10.58 4.17
C GLU A 246 -10.40 11.07 3.03
N GLN A 247 -10.80 12.35 3.05
CA GLN A 247 -11.55 12.94 1.95
C GLN A 247 -10.78 12.82 0.62
N ALA A 248 -9.48 13.09 0.63
CA ALA A 248 -8.61 12.97 -0.54
C ALA A 248 -8.51 11.54 -1.10
N GLN A 249 -8.68 10.51 -0.26
CA GLN A 249 -8.73 9.11 -0.70
C GLN A 249 -10.11 8.68 -1.20
N ILE A 250 -11.18 9.17 -0.56
CA ILE A 250 -12.55 8.75 -0.86
C ILE A 250 -13.10 9.44 -2.11
N ILE A 251 -12.89 10.75 -2.27
CA ILE A 251 -13.43 11.52 -3.40
C ILE A 251 -13.08 10.93 -4.78
N PRO A 252 -11.80 10.62 -5.11
CA PRO A 252 -11.48 10.00 -6.40
C PRO A 252 -12.10 8.61 -6.57
N THR A 253 -12.28 7.87 -5.47
CA THR A 253 -12.96 6.57 -5.47
C THR A 253 -14.44 6.72 -5.79
N LEU A 254 -15.14 7.65 -5.15
CA LEU A 254 -16.55 7.94 -5.43
C LEU A 254 -16.77 8.51 -6.83
N ALA A 255 -15.84 9.32 -7.35
CA ALA A 255 -15.88 9.81 -8.73
C ALA A 255 -15.84 8.65 -9.72
N ARG A 256 -15.01 7.63 -9.45
CA ARG A 256 -14.96 6.40 -10.24
C ARG A 256 -16.24 5.59 -10.21
N LEU A 257 -16.86 5.52 -9.05
CA LEU A 257 -18.08 4.78 -8.84
C LEU A 257 -19.31 5.43 -9.49
N LEU A 258 -19.21 6.67 -10.00
CA LEU A 258 -20.23 7.25 -10.88
C LEU A 258 -20.51 6.36 -12.11
N SER A 259 -19.53 5.58 -12.54
CA SER A 259 -19.71 4.64 -13.66
C SER A 259 -20.65 3.47 -13.36
N LYS A 260 -20.95 3.21 -12.10
CA LYS A 260 -21.86 2.13 -11.70
C LYS A 260 -23.33 2.54 -11.65
N PHE A 261 -23.62 3.84 -11.73
CA PHE A 261 -24.99 4.29 -11.95
C PHE A 261 -25.41 3.95 -13.39
N ARG A 262 -26.63 3.44 -13.55
CA ARG A 262 -27.20 3.10 -14.87
C ARG A 262 -27.30 4.36 -15.72
N GLN A 263 -27.14 4.24 -17.04
CA GLN A 263 -27.48 5.31 -17.96
C GLN A 263 -28.88 5.08 -18.54
N PRO A 264 -29.68 6.15 -18.70
CA PRO A 264 -29.50 7.51 -18.19
C PRO A 264 -29.88 7.60 -16.70
N ASP A 265 -29.02 8.20 -15.87
CA ASP A 265 -29.36 8.58 -14.50
C ASP A 265 -29.08 10.07 -14.34
N SER A 266 -30.15 10.84 -14.15
CA SER A 266 -30.08 12.31 -14.05
C SER A 266 -29.28 12.79 -12.86
N ARG A 267 -29.09 11.95 -11.83
CA ARG A 267 -28.36 12.28 -10.60
C ARG A 267 -26.85 12.33 -10.80
N ILE A 268 -26.32 11.74 -11.89
CA ILE A 268 -24.87 11.70 -12.16
C ILE A 268 -24.29 13.13 -12.23
N SER A 269 -25.00 14.07 -12.85
CA SER A 269 -24.55 15.46 -12.96
C SER A 269 -24.47 16.17 -11.60
N GLU A 270 -25.45 15.94 -10.73
CA GLU A 270 -25.50 16.50 -9.38
C GLU A 270 -24.39 15.90 -8.52
N LEU A 271 -24.23 14.57 -8.53
CA LEU A 271 -23.18 13.86 -7.80
C LEU A 271 -21.78 14.29 -8.25
N TYR A 272 -21.54 14.40 -9.55
CA TYR A 272 -20.27 14.87 -10.08
C TYR A 272 -19.96 16.30 -9.60
N THR A 273 -20.95 17.19 -9.65
CA THR A 273 -20.78 18.59 -9.21
C THR A 273 -20.46 18.64 -7.71
N LEU A 274 -21.16 17.83 -6.91
CA LEU A 274 -20.90 17.74 -5.48
C LEU A 274 -19.48 17.22 -5.17
N LEU A 275 -19.02 16.17 -5.87
CA LEU A 275 -17.65 15.65 -5.71
C LEU A 275 -16.59 16.66 -6.17
N HIS A 276 -16.87 17.39 -7.25
CA HIS A 276 -16.02 18.47 -7.72
C HIS A 276 -15.88 19.57 -6.67
N ASP A 277 -16.99 19.97 -6.05
CA ASP A 277 -16.98 20.99 -4.99
C ASP A 277 -16.25 20.52 -3.74
N TYR A 278 -16.41 19.25 -3.34
CA TYR A 278 -15.61 18.67 -2.25
C TYR A 278 -14.12 18.62 -2.59
N ALA A 279 -13.77 18.22 -3.81
CA ALA A 279 -12.39 18.19 -4.26
C ALA A 279 -11.74 19.58 -4.26
N LEU A 280 -12.48 20.63 -4.63
CA LEU A 280 -11.99 22.02 -4.58
C LEU A 280 -11.74 22.53 -3.16
N ARG A 281 -12.47 22.01 -2.16
CA ARG A 281 -12.28 22.39 -0.75
C ARG A 281 -11.05 21.75 -0.11
N LEU A 282 -10.49 20.70 -0.71
CA LEU A 282 -9.23 20.12 -0.24
C LEU A 282 -8.09 21.13 -0.41
N PRO A 283 -7.05 21.10 0.45
CA PRO A 283 -5.81 21.83 0.19
C PRO A 283 -5.22 21.43 -1.17
N PRO A 284 -4.57 22.35 -1.93
CA PRO A 284 -4.02 22.05 -3.24
C PRO A 284 -3.12 20.81 -3.27
N SER A 285 -2.36 20.55 -2.20
CA SER A 285 -1.49 19.38 -2.00
C SER A 285 -2.22 18.03 -1.87
N HIS A 286 -3.55 18.01 -1.98
CA HIS A 286 -4.38 16.80 -1.90
C HIS A 286 -5.35 16.67 -3.08
N GLN A 287 -5.30 17.59 -4.05
CA GLN A 287 -6.29 17.65 -5.12
C GLN A 287 -5.97 16.73 -6.31
N GLY A 288 -4.71 16.35 -6.52
CA GLY A 288 -4.25 15.70 -7.75
C GLY A 288 -5.08 14.47 -8.16
N ALA A 289 -5.29 13.54 -7.24
CA ALA A 289 -6.05 12.31 -7.49
C ALA A 289 -7.52 12.60 -7.86
N SER A 290 -8.16 13.53 -7.14
CA SER A 290 -9.55 13.93 -7.37
C SER A 290 -9.73 14.55 -8.75
N VAL A 291 -8.85 15.48 -9.16
CA VAL A 291 -8.93 16.10 -10.49
C VAL A 291 -8.75 15.07 -11.60
N GLY A 292 -7.76 14.19 -11.46
CA GLY A 292 -7.52 13.12 -12.42
C GLY A 292 -8.71 12.18 -12.56
N ALA A 293 -9.31 11.78 -11.43
CA ALA A 293 -10.50 10.94 -11.42
C ALA A 293 -11.69 11.64 -12.08
N LEU A 294 -12.02 12.87 -11.69
CA LEU A 294 -13.13 13.64 -12.29
C LEU A 294 -12.95 13.82 -13.81
N ALA A 295 -11.74 14.13 -14.27
CA ALA A 295 -11.42 14.21 -15.69
C ALA A 295 -11.69 12.88 -16.43
N SER A 296 -11.40 11.74 -15.82
CA SER A 296 -11.63 10.42 -16.42
C SER A 296 -13.11 10.05 -16.60
N TYR A 297 -14.05 10.75 -15.94
CA TYR A 297 -15.49 10.47 -16.01
C TYR A 297 -16.31 11.49 -16.80
N VAL A 298 -15.67 12.44 -17.48
CA VAL A 298 -16.36 13.44 -18.31
C VAL A 298 -17.23 12.82 -19.42
N TRP A 299 -16.91 11.61 -19.87
CA TRP A 299 -17.69 10.87 -20.87
C TRP A 299 -19.12 10.54 -20.43
N ARG A 300 -19.42 10.65 -19.12
CA ARG A 300 -20.76 10.43 -18.57
C ARG A 300 -21.74 11.57 -18.86
N PHE A 301 -21.23 12.73 -19.28
CA PHE A 301 -22.05 13.88 -19.65
C PHE A 301 -22.49 13.82 -21.12
N PRO A 302 -23.52 14.59 -21.51
CA PRO A 302 -23.86 14.78 -22.93
C PRO A 302 -22.63 15.21 -23.74
N GLU A 303 -22.47 14.68 -24.96
CA GLU A 303 -21.29 14.91 -25.82
C GLU A 303 -20.92 16.39 -25.99
N ALA A 304 -21.92 17.26 -26.03
CA ALA A 304 -21.72 18.71 -26.14
C ALA A 304 -20.98 19.33 -24.93
N GLU A 305 -21.12 18.76 -23.73
CA GLU A 305 -20.54 19.28 -22.49
C GLU A 305 -19.16 18.70 -22.16
N GLN A 306 -18.88 17.47 -22.59
CA GLN A 306 -17.65 16.74 -22.23
C GLN A 306 -16.37 17.54 -22.57
N PRO A 307 -16.26 18.18 -23.76
CA PRO A 307 -15.22 19.15 -24.07
C PRO A 307 -14.90 20.17 -22.97
N ALA A 308 -15.92 20.90 -22.52
CA ALA A 308 -15.76 22.01 -21.60
C ALA A 308 -15.36 21.50 -20.22
N ARG A 309 -16.00 20.40 -19.76
CA ARG A 309 -15.69 19.78 -18.46
C ARG A 309 -14.28 19.22 -18.41
N TYR A 310 -13.82 18.54 -19.45
CA TYR A 310 -12.43 18.07 -19.50
C TYR A 310 -11.43 19.22 -19.50
N THR A 311 -11.72 20.28 -20.25
CA THR A 311 -10.87 21.47 -20.32
C THR A 311 -10.73 22.10 -18.93
N GLN A 312 -11.84 22.23 -18.19
CA GLN A 312 -11.84 22.70 -16.81
C GLN A 312 -10.96 21.82 -15.91
N MET A 313 -11.08 20.50 -15.98
CA MET A 313 -10.28 19.60 -15.13
C MET A 313 -8.80 19.63 -15.51
N ARG A 314 -8.48 19.73 -16.80
CA ARG A 314 -7.11 19.88 -17.29
C ARG A 314 -6.49 21.17 -16.78
N ASP A 315 -7.19 22.29 -16.92
CA ASP A 315 -6.66 23.60 -16.51
C ASP A 315 -6.49 23.65 -14.99
N TRP A 316 -7.42 23.05 -14.24
CA TRP A 316 -7.26 22.84 -12.80
C TRP A 316 -6.02 21.99 -12.48
N ALA A 317 -5.86 20.81 -13.09
CA ALA A 317 -4.70 19.95 -12.86
C ALA A 317 -3.35 20.65 -13.17
N LEU A 318 -3.31 21.46 -14.22
CA LEU A 318 -2.13 22.24 -14.60
C LEU A 318 -1.83 23.37 -13.60
N SER A 319 -2.84 23.89 -12.91
CA SER A 319 -2.65 24.91 -11.85
C SER A 319 -2.14 24.32 -10.53
N LEU A 320 -2.18 23.00 -10.36
CA LEU A 320 -1.73 22.35 -9.12
C LEU A 320 -0.20 22.38 -8.97
N PRO A 321 0.30 22.24 -7.72
CA PRO A 321 1.70 21.95 -7.45
C PRO A 321 2.24 20.74 -8.21
N ASP A 322 3.55 20.70 -8.46
CA ASP A 322 4.20 19.65 -9.27
C ASP A 322 4.03 18.24 -8.66
N ASP A 323 4.01 18.13 -7.33
CA ASP A 323 3.74 16.87 -6.61
C ASP A 323 2.30 16.37 -6.78
N GLN A 324 1.37 17.22 -7.24
CA GLN A 324 -0.01 16.83 -7.51
C GLN A 324 -0.26 16.61 -9.00
N TRP A 325 0.54 17.23 -9.85
CA TRP A 325 0.47 17.05 -11.29
C TRP A 325 0.72 15.59 -11.71
N GLY A 326 1.78 14.98 -11.18
CA GLY A 326 2.08 13.57 -11.47
C GLY A 326 0.98 12.61 -10.98
N ILE A 327 0.35 12.93 -9.84
CA ILE A 327 -0.81 12.19 -9.32
C ILE A 327 -2.03 12.35 -10.24
N ALA A 328 -2.34 13.57 -10.69
CA ALA A 328 -3.45 13.82 -11.60
C ALA A 328 -3.28 13.09 -12.95
N LEU A 329 -2.06 13.05 -13.48
CA LEU A 329 -1.72 12.34 -14.72
C LEU A 329 -1.99 10.83 -14.68
N GLN A 330 -2.12 10.23 -13.49
CA GLN A 330 -2.49 8.82 -13.39
C GLN A 330 -3.83 8.53 -14.07
N ARG A 331 -4.79 9.46 -14.00
CA ARG A 331 -6.19 9.25 -14.44
C ARG A 331 -6.66 10.26 -15.47
N LEU A 332 -6.15 11.49 -15.41
CA LEU A 332 -6.57 12.58 -16.29
C LEU A 332 -6.61 12.21 -17.78
N PRO A 333 -5.60 11.52 -18.35
CA PRO A 333 -5.59 11.22 -19.79
C PRO A 333 -6.69 10.24 -20.23
N GLU A 334 -7.32 9.48 -19.33
CA GLU A 334 -8.46 8.60 -19.67
C GLU A 334 -9.68 9.39 -20.17
N GLY A 335 -9.84 10.63 -19.70
CA GLY A 335 -10.93 11.51 -20.11
C GLY A 335 -10.92 11.85 -21.60
N LEU A 336 -9.81 11.59 -22.30
CA LEU A 336 -9.69 11.78 -23.75
C LEU A 336 -10.48 10.75 -24.57
N GLY A 337 -10.94 9.68 -23.93
CA GLY A 337 -11.59 8.56 -24.62
C GLY A 337 -12.83 8.92 -25.42
N SER A 338 -13.57 9.94 -24.98
CA SER A 338 -14.80 10.35 -25.62
C SER A 338 -14.63 11.41 -26.73
N PHE A 339 -13.38 11.79 -27.04
CA PHE A 339 -13.09 12.83 -28.01
C PHE A 339 -12.73 12.29 -29.39
N SER A 340 -12.93 13.13 -30.41
CA SER A 340 -12.46 12.83 -31.77
C SER A 340 -10.93 12.68 -31.81
N PRO A 341 -10.37 11.87 -32.72
CA PRO A 341 -8.92 11.66 -32.81
C PRO A 341 -8.12 12.95 -32.97
N LYS A 342 -8.67 13.93 -33.70
CA LYS A 342 -8.04 15.26 -33.85
C LYS A 342 -7.89 15.97 -32.51
N ARG A 343 -8.93 15.93 -31.67
CA ARG A 343 -8.91 16.54 -30.34
C ARG A 343 -8.03 15.76 -29.38
N GLN A 344 -8.10 14.42 -29.40
CA GLN A 344 -7.18 13.57 -28.63
C GLN A 344 -5.71 13.92 -28.91
N ALA A 345 -5.35 14.09 -30.19
CA ALA A 345 -3.99 14.46 -30.58
C ALA A 345 -3.57 15.86 -30.09
N GLN A 346 -4.50 16.81 -30.06
CA GLN A 346 -4.27 18.17 -29.54
C GLN A 346 -4.05 18.16 -28.04
N GLU A 347 -4.93 17.48 -27.28
CA GLU A 347 -4.81 17.40 -25.82
C GLU A 347 -3.53 16.65 -25.41
N LEU A 348 -3.19 15.54 -26.06
CA LEU A 348 -1.92 14.85 -25.81
C LEU A 348 -0.70 15.73 -26.11
N ALA A 349 -0.77 16.61 -27.11
CA ALA A 349 0.31 17.57 -27.39
C ALA A 349 0.41 18.67 -26.33
N LEU A 350 -0.71 19.06 -25.71
CA LEU A 350 -0.71 20.00 -24.60
C LEU A 350 -0.09 19.36 -23.36
N LEU A 351 -0.53 18.15 -22.99
CA LEU A 351 0.00 17.41 -21.83
C LEU A 351 1.50 17.17 -21.95
N GLU A 352 1.99 16.86 -23.15
CA GLU A 352 3.43 16.64 -23.44
C GLU A 352 4.32 17.79 -22.97
N ARG A 353 3.86 19.04 -23.13
CA ARG A 353 4.62 20.24 -22.75
C ARG A 353 4.84 20.35 -21.25
N TYR A 354 4.01 19.70 -20.45
CA TYR A 354 4.04 19.76 -18.99
C TYR A 354 4.58 18.47 -18.35
N LEU A 355 4.98 17.46 -19.14
CA LEU A 355 5.59 16.24 -18.61
C LEU A 355 6.90 16.51 -17.86
N GLY A 356 7.64 17.56 -18.23
CA GLY A 356 8.86 17.96 -17.54
C GLY A 356 8.65 18.40 -16.08
N ARG A 357 7.41 18.74 -15.69
CA ARG A 357 7.05 19.10 -14.31
C ARG A 357 6.87 17.88 -13.40
N VAL A 358 6.79 16.66 -13.95
CA VAL A 358 6.52 15.45 -13.16
C VAL A 358 7.75 15.14 -12.29
N PRO A 359 7.61 15.15 -10.94
CA PRO A 359 8.71 14.83 -10.05
C PRO A 359 9.20 13.41 -10.26
N THR A 360 10.49 13.17 -10.07
CA THR A 360 11.12 11.86 -10.32
C THR A 360 10.40 10.71 -9.62
N ALA A 361 10.00 10.90 -8.36
CA ALA A 361 9.29 9.90 -7.56
C ALA A 361 7.91 9.49 -8.13
N GLN A 362 7.34 10.26 -9.07
CA GLN A 362 6.00 10.03 -9.61
C GLN A 362 6.02 9.61 -11.09
N ARG A 363 7.19 9.55 -11.72
CA ARG A 363 7.33 9.29 -13.16
C ARG A 363 6.79 7.92 -13.57
N THR A 364 7.04 6.87 -12.77
CA THR A 364 6.49 5.53 -13.00
C THR A 364 4.96 5.57 -13.05
N GLN A 365 4.33 6.13 -12.01
CA GLN A 365 2.87 6.19 -11.91
C GLN A 365 2.23 7.07 -13.01
N ALA A 366 2.84 8.21 -13.33
CA ALA A 366 2.39 9.06 -14.43
C ALA A 366 2.54 8.35 -15.80
N ALA A 367 3.62 7.56 -15.99
CA ALA A 367 3.81 6.75 -17.19
C ALA A 367 2.72 5.67 -17.33
N VAL A 368 2.37 4.99 -16.22
CA VAL A 368 1.25 4.04 -16.20
C VAL A 368 -0.05 4.73 -16.63
N GLY A 369 -0.36 5.92 -16.09
CA GLY A 369 -1.55 6.69 -16.47
C GLY A 369 -1.63 7.03 -17.95
N LEU A 370 -0.52 7.55 -18.52
CA LEU A 370 -0.44 7.86 -19.95
C LEU A 370 -0.61 6.62 -20.82
N ILE A 371 0.05 5.51 -20.48
CA ILE A 371 -0.02 4.27 -21.25
C ILE A 371 -1.39 3.59 -21.09
N ARG A 372 -2.01 3.70 -19.92
CA ARG A 372 -3.38 3.21 -19.67
C ARG A 372 -4.40 3.94 -20.54
N SER A 373 -4.24 5.25 -20.72
CA SER A 373 -5.15 6.03 -21.58
C SER A 373 -5.17 5.58 -23.04
N ILE A 374 -4.14 4.84 -23.48
CA ILE A 374 -4.09 4.25 -24.83
C ILE A 374 -5.28 3.32 -25.10
N TYR A 375 -5.85 2.70 -24.07
CA TYR A 375 -7.05 1.88 -24.21
C TYR A 375 -8.26 2.67 -24.72
N PHE A 376 -8.28 3.97 -24.44
CA PHE A 376 -9.41 4.86 -24.73
C PHE A 376 -9.17 5.74 -25.98
N ILE A 377 -7.94 5.83 -26.49
CA ILE A 377 -7.62 6.63 -27.69
C ILE A 377 -7.47 5.76 -28.93
N ASN A 378 -7.55 6.38 -30.11
CA ASN A 378 -7.43 5.68 -31.39
C ASN A 378 -6.04 5.01 -31.58
N ASP A 379 -6.01 3.84 -32.25
CA ASP A 379 -4.81 3.09 -32.64
C ASP A 379 -3.69 3.94 -33.28
N THR A 380 -4.04 4.98 -34.02
CA THR A 380 -3.09 5.90 -34.66
C THR A 380 -2.32 6.75 -33.65
N LEU A 381 -2.91 7.04 -32.48
CA LEU A 381 -2.31 7.79 -31.39
C LEU A 381 -1.67 6.90 -30.32
N ALA A 382 -1.97 5.60 -30.33
CA ALA A 382 -1.40 4.64 -29.39
C ALA A 382 0.14 4.67 -29.36
N LYS A 383 0.78 4.79 -30.53
CA LYS A 383 2.24 4.92 -30.63
C LYS A 383 2.75 6.16 -29.88
N ARG A 384 2.08 7.30 -30.03
CA ARG A 384 2.43 8.55 -29.35
C ARG A 384 2.25 8.43 -27.84
N GLY A 385 1.15 7.82 -27.39
CA GLY A 385 0.91 7.56 -25.97
C GLY A 385 2.02 6.71 -25.33
N TRP A 386 2.48 5.66 -26.04
CA TRP A 386 3.63 4.86 -25.59
C TRP A 386 4.90 5.69 -25.50
N GLN A 387 5.19 6.51 -26.51
CA GLN A 387 6.39 7.35 -26.52
C GLN A 387 6.37 8.39 -25.38
N GLN A 388 5.23 9.02 -25.11
CA GLN A 388 5.08 9.98 -24.03
C GLN A 388 5.14 9.33 -22.65
N GLY A 389 4.52 8.16 -22.46
CA GLY A 389 4.63 7.42 -21.20
C GLY A 389 6.05 6.94 -20.93
N LEU A 390 6.71 6.36 -21.94
CA LEU A 390 8.09 5.87 -21.81
C LEU A 390 9.10 7.02 -21.64
N SER A 391 8.87 8.21 -22.22
CA SER A 391 9.79 9.33 -22.06
C SER A 391 9.89 9.84 -20.61
N LEU A 392 8.84 9.65 -19.80
CA LEU A 392 8.91 9.90 -18.36
C LEU A 392 9.91 8.99 -17.65
N LEU A 393 10.22 7.82 -18.20
CA LEU A 393 11.16 6.87 -17.60
C LEU A 393 12.61 7.10 -18.06
N ASN A 394 12.87 8.13 -18.87
CA ASN A 394 14.23 8.44 -19.31
C ASN A 394 15.14 8.69 -18.10
N GLY A 395 16.19 7.87 -17.98
CA GLY A 395 17.13 7.91 -16.85
C GLY A 395 16.65 7.20 -15.57
N ALA A 396 15.48 6.54 -15.56
CA ALA A 396 14.91 5.89 -14.37
C ALA A 396 15.40 4.43 -14.14
N GLY A 397 16.41 3.97 -14.89
CA GLY A 397 16.94 2.60 -14.77
C GLY A 397 16.01 1.52 -15.35
N GLU A 398 16.45 0.26 -15.27
CA GLU A 398 15.76 -0.89 -15.87
C GLU A 398 14.51 -1.31 -15.08
N ASP A 399 14.57 -1.18 -13.75
CA ASP A 399 13.50 -1.59 -12.85
C ASP A 399 12.24 -0.74 -13.01
N ALA A 400 12.37 0.55 -13.31
CA ALA A 400 11.21 1.43 -13.52
C ALA A 400 10.37 0.98 -14.72
N LEU A 401 11.00 0.52 -15.82
CA LEU A 401 10.25 -0.03 -16.94
C LEU A 401 9.55 -1.34 -16.56
N TRP A 402 10.22 -2.21 -15.81
CA TRP A 402 9.62 -3.44 -15.34
C TRP A 402 8.42 -3.20 -14.42
N GLU A 403 8.52 -2.21 -13.52
CA GLU A 403 7.44 -1.79 -12.63
C GLU A 403 6.23 -1.30 -13.43
N VAL A 404 6.42 -0.40 -14.40
CA VAL A 404 5.33 0.07 -15.28
C VAL A 404 4.66 -1.08 -16.02
N LEU A 405 5.43 -2.01 -16.58
CA LEU A 405 4.86 -3.16 -17.32
C LEU A 405 4.10 -4.12 -16.41
N THR A 406 4.61 -4.37 -15.20
CA THR A 406 3.98 -5.22 -14.19
C THR A 406 2.67 -4.60 -13.70
N GLU A 407 2.65 -3.29 -13.45
CA GLU A 407 1.45 -2.58 -13.05
C GLU A 407 0.40 -2.55 -14.17
N LEU A 408 0.82 -2.34 -15.43
CA LEU A 408 -0.09 -2.42 -16.58
C LEU A 408 -0.67 -3.83 -16.77
N ARG A 409 0.11 -4.89 -16.51
CA ARG A 409 -0.39 -6.27 -16.48
C ARG A 409 -1.41 -6.46 -15.36
N ALA A 410 -1.10 -6.04 -14.13
CA ALA A 410 -1.98 -6.17 -12.97
C ALA A 410 -3.33 -5.47 -13.18
N ASN A 411 -3.35 -4.36 -13.91
CA ASN A 411 -4.57 -3.66 -14.31
C ASN A 411 -5.31 -4.30 -15.50
N GLY A 412 -4.81 -5.40 -16.07
CA GLY A 412 -5.39 -6.05 -17.26
C GLY A 412 -5.26 -5.22 -18.55
N MET A 413 -4.38 -4.22 -18.58
CA MET A 413 -4.26 -3.27 -19.70
C MET A 413 -3.44 -3.82 -20.88
N LEU A 414 -2.66 -4.88 -20.64
CA LEU A 414 -1.83 -5.52 -21.65
C LEU A 414 -2.54 -6.71 -22.31
N CYS A 415 -3.28 -7.53 -21.55
CA CYS A 415 -3.99 -8.69 -22.08
C CYS A 415 -5.13 -8.33 -23.06
N ARG A 416 -5.78 -7.18 -22.84
CA ARG A 416 -6.90 -6.69 -23.66
C ARG A 416 -6.49 -6.07 -25.00
N ARG A 417 -5.19 -6.05 -25.33
CA ARG A 417 -4.68 -5.42 -26.57
C ARG A 417 -4.82 -6.33 -27.78
N SER A 418 -5.25 -5.74 -28.90
CA SER A 418 -5.25 -6.42 -30.20
C SER A 418 -3.82 -6.81 -30.61
N ASN A 419 -3.68 -7.82 -31.48
CA ASN A 419 -2.36 -8.23 -32.00
C ASN A 419 -1.60 -7.06 -32.63
N ARG A 420 -2.31 -6.11 -33.26
CA ARG A 420 -1.72 -4.91 -33.85
C ARG A 420 -1.20 -3.96 -32.77
N GLN A 421 -2.01 -3.66 -31.77
CA GLN A 421 -1.63 -2.80 -30.65
C GLN A 421 -0.47 -3.39 -29.84
N TRP A 422 -0.44 -4.71 -29.67
CA TRP A 422 0.65 -5.41 -29.01
C TRP A 422 1.98 -5.27 -29.76
N LYS A 423 1.97 -5.41 -31.10
CA LYS A 423 3.16 -5.18 -31.92
C LYS A 423 3.68 -3.74 -31.81
N VAL A 424 2.78 -2.75 -31.77
CA VAL A 424 3.16 -1.35 -31.55
C VAL A 424 3.79 -1.16 -30.17
N ALA A 425 3.17 -1.70 -29.12
CA ALA A 425 3.69 -1.65 -27.76
C ALA A 425 5.11 -2.22 -27.66
N MET A 426 5.30 -3.47 -28.11
CA MET A 426 6.62 -4.12 -28.07
C MET A 426 7.67 -3.42 -28.94
N GLY A 427 7.25 -2.83 -30.06
CA GLY A 427 8.12 -2.00 -30.90
C GLY A 427 8.64 -0.76 -30.16
N GLU A 428 7.75 -0.02 -29.50
CA GLU A 428 8.14 1.18 -28.73
C GLU A 428 8.94 0.82 -27.48
N ILE A 429 8.59 -0.25 -26.76
CA ILE A 429 9.37 -0.77 -25.62
C ILE A 429 10.78 -1.14 -26.05
N THR A 430 10.93 -1.88 -27.15
CA THR A 430 12.25 -2.27 -27.69
C THR A 430 13.07 -1.06 -28.10
N ARG A 431 12.44 -0.07 -28.75
CA ARG A 431 13.10 1.18 -29.12
C ARG A 431 13.57 1.96 -27.89
N PHE A 432 12.73 2.04 -26.85
CA PHE A 432 13.06 2.71 -25.60
C PHE A 432 14.24 2.06 -24.87
N MET A 433 14.24 0.73 -24.73
CA MET A 433 15.34 -0.03 -24.11
C MET A 433 16.67 0.21 -24.85
N LYS A 434 16.65 0.23 -26.18
CA LYS A 434 17.83 0.53 -27.00
C LYS A 434 18.33 1.96 -26.80
N ALA A 435 17.42 2.93 -26.80
CA ALA A 435 17.76 4.35 -26.62
C ALA A 435 18.36 4.63 -25.23
N ASN A 436 17.90 3.91 -24.20
CA ASN A 436 18.39 4.03 -22.83
C ASN A 436 19.51 3.02 -22.48
N GLN A 437 20.06 2.32 -23.48
CA GLN A 437 21.20 1.41 -23.33
C GLN A 437 21.00 0.32 -22.26
N PHE A 438 19.80 -0.25 -22.19
CA PHE A 438 19.50 -1.35 -21.25
C PHE A 438 20.45 -2.53 -21.48
N SER A 439 20.81 -3.21 -20.41
CA SER A 439 21.64 -4.40 -20.41
C SER A 439 21.00 -5.54 -21.22
N LYS A 440 21.83 -6.42 -21.79
CA LYS A 440 21.33 -7.62 -22.50
C LYS A 440 20.41 -8.49 -21.63
N PRO A 441 20.73 -8.74 -20.34
CA PRO A 441 19.83 -9.47 -19.45
C PRO A 441 18.47 -8.80 -19.26
N ALA A 442 18.41 -7.47 -19.09
CA ALA A 442 17.13 -6.77 -18.93
C ALA A 442 16.30 -6.77 -20.22
N GLN A 443 16.95 -6.60 -21.38
CA GLN A 443 16.29 -6.74 -22.67
C GLN A 443 15.70 -8.15 -22.86
N ALA A 444 16.47 -9.20 -22.52
CA ALA A 444 16.01 -10.58 -22.59
C ALA A 444 14.84 -10.83 -21.64
N ARG A 445 14.94 -10.41 -20.36
CA ARG A 445 13.86 -10.53 -19.36
C ARG A 445 12.53 -9.99 -19.89
N ILE A 446 12.53 -8.79 -20.47
CA ILE A 446 11.30 -8.16 -20.99
C ILE A 446 10.77 -8.89 -22.22
N GLN A 447 11.66 -9.34 -23.11
CA GLN A 447 11.28 -10.09 -24.32
C GLN A 447 10.71 -11.48 -23.97
N ASP A 448 11.37 -12.21 -23.08
CA ASP A 448 10.97 -13.55 -22.64
C ASP A 448 9.67 -13.49 -21.83
N SER A 449 9.45 -12.40 -21.09
CA SER A 449 8.21 -12.16 -20.33
C SER A 449 7.06 -11.65 -21.19
N ALA A 450 7.22 -11.45 -22.51
CA ALA A 450 6.18 -10.86 -23.36
C ALA A 450 4.85 -11.64 -23.33
N ALA A 451 4.91 -12.98 -23.28
CA ALA A 451 3.71 -13.81 -23.17
C ALA A 451 3.02 -13.63 -21.81
N TRP A 452 3.80 -13.60 -20.71
CA TRP A 452 3.29 -13.37 -19.36
C TRP A 452 2.73 -11.96 -19.17
N LEU A 453 3.40 -10.94 -19.71
CA LEU A 453 2.91 -9.56 -19.71
C LEU A 453 1.54 -9.43 -20.41
N ARG A 454 1.26 -10.32 -21.39
CA ARG A 454 0.00 -10.35 -22.13
C ARG A 454 -1.03 -11.32 -21.55
N SER A 455 -0.69 -12.15 -20.57
CA SER A 455 -1.67 -13.05 -19.95
C SER A 455 -2.63 -12.28 -19.04
N GLU A 456 -3.77 -12.90 -18.72
CA GLU A 456 -4.64 -12.36 -17.69
C GLU A 456 -3.89 -12.29 -16.35
N PRO A 457 -4.12 -11.23 -15.55
CA PRO A 457 -3.60 -11.17 -14.19
C PRO A 457 -4.25 -12.26 -13.33
N ASP A 458 -3.45 -12.84 -12.44
CA ASP A 458 -3.84 -13.95 -11.55
C ASP A 458 -4.77 -13.50 -10.42
#